data_AF-A0A535HT76-F1
#
_entry.id   AF-A0A535HT76-F1
#
_cell.length_a   1.000
_cell.length_b   1.000
_cell.length_c   1.000
_cell.angle_alpha   90.00
_cell.angle_beta   90.00
_cell.angle_gamma   90.00
#
_symmetry.space_group_name_H-M   'P 1'
#
loop_
_entity.id
_entity.type
_entity.pdbx_description
1 polymer ?
#
loop_
_entity_poly.entity_id
_entity_poly.type
_entity_poly.pdbx_seq_one_letter_code
_entity_poly.pdbx_strand_id
1 'polypeptide(L)'
;MSTVSTARRLWDACEPIAGSVYFVPQCRDRYRALGMRGRQGYFWSRSAPMGAVSPGVTAATFAVFEPGNARDQVAGGMAACSREDVLRARFEGIAEAFREVLAGIDVGEAVDLLRPVAEAGAVHGRPQY
;
A
#
# COMPACT_ATOMS: atom_id res chain seq x y z
N MET A 1 -27.06 -15.70 -14.74
CA MET A 1 -26.09 -15.00 -13.87
C MET A 1 -24.70 -15.46 -14.26
N SER A 2 -23.82 -14.57 -14.70
CA SER A 2 -22.43 -14.95 -14.98
C SER A 2 -21.77 -15.37 -13.66
N THR A 3 -21.24 -16.58 -13.60
CA THR A 3 -20.51 -17.06 -12.43
C THR A 3 -19.24 -16.24 -12.27
N VAL A 4 -19.00 -15.74 -11.06
CA VAL A 4 -17.78 -14.99 -10.75
C VAL A 4 -16.57 -15.89 -11.01
N SER A 5 -15.61 -15.42 -11.80
CA SER A 5 -14.41 -16.20 -12.12
C SER A 5 -13.58 -16.48 -10.87
N THR A 6 -12.82 -17.57 -10.86
CA THR A 6 -11.87 -17.89 -9.77
C THR A 6 -10.90 -16.75 -9.50
N ALA A 7 -10.39 -16.10 -10.57
CA ALA A 7 -9.52 -14.93 -10.45
C ALA A 7 -10.18 -13.76 -9.72
N ARG A 8 -11.47 -13.49 -10.01
CA ARG A 8 -12.22 -12.43 -9.31
C ARG A 8 -12.45 -12.79 -7.83
N ARG A 9 -12.80 -14.04 -7.53
CA ARG A 9 -12.96 -14.49 -6.14
C ARG A 9 -11.68 -14.36 -5.32
N LEU A 10 -10.53 -14.70 -5.91
CA LEU A 10 -9.23 -14.53 -5.25
C LEU A 10 -8.92 -13.04 -5.03
N TRP A 11 -9.15 -12.20 -6.05
CA TRP A 11 -9.00 -10.75 -5.91
C TRP A 11 -9.85 -10.20 -4.76
N ASP A 12 -11.14 -10.55 -4.70
CA ASP A 12 -12.07 -10.04 -3.68
C ASP A 12 -11.66 -10.47 -2.26
N ALA A 13 -11.00 -11.64 -2.11
CA ALA A 13 -10.46 -12.09 -0.83
C ALA A 13 -9.16 -11.37 -0.43
N CYS A 14 -8.28 -11.06 -1.39
CA CYS A 14 -6.97 -10.47 -1.12
C CYS A 14 -7.00 -8.93 -1.07
N GLU A 15 -7.90 -8.27 -1.80
CA GLU A 15 -7.96 -6.82 -1.91
C GLU A 15 -8.12 -6.12 -0.55
N PRO A 16 -8.99 -6.58 0.38
CA PRO A 16 -9.12 -5.95 1.69
C PRO A 16 -7.85 -6.04 2.53
N ILE A 17 -7.09 -7.13 2.38
CA ILE A 17 -5.81 -7.33 3.06
C ILE A 17 -4.77 -6.36 2.50
N ALA A 18 -4.59 -6.32 1.17
CA ALA A 18 -3.60 -5.46 0.52
C ALA A 18 -3.94 -3.96 0.65
N GLY A 19 -5.23 -3.60 0.61
CA GLY A 19 -5.73 -2.23 0.66
C GLY A 19 -5.76 -1.63 2.06
N SER A 20 -5.84 -2.44 3.11
CA SER A 20 -5.93 -1.97 4.50
C SER A 20 -4.85 -0.98 4.91
N VAL A 21 -3.64 -1.11 4.36
CA VAL A 21 -2.48 -0.24 4.62
C VAL A 21 -2.73 1.24 4.36
N TYR A 22 -3.72 1.58 3.51
CA TYR A 22 -4.09 2.96 3.21
C TYR A 22 -5.06 3.59 4.22
N PHE A 23 -5.72 2.77 5.04
CA PHE A 23 -6.86 3.18 5.86
C PHE A 23 -6.66 2.98 7.36
N VAL A 24 -5.81 2.02 7.76
CA VAL A 24 -5.61 1.71 9.18
C VAL A 24 -4.93 2.86 9.93
N PRO A 25 -5.38 3.20 11.16
CA PRO A 25 -4.81 4.30 11.94
C PRO A 25 -3.32 4.09 12.27
N GLN A 26 -2.88 2.85 12.48
CA GLN A 26 -1.51 2.49 12.82
C GLN A 26 -0.50 2.95 11.75
N CYS A 27 -0.87 2.86 10.46
CA CYS A 27 -0.05 3.39 9.36
C CYS A 27 -0.07 4.92 9.36
N ARG A 28 -1.26 5.52 9.44
CA ARG A 28 -1.45 6.98 9.44
C ARG A 28 -0.66 7.65 10.57
N ASP A 29 -0.67 7.09 11.77
CA ASP A 29 -0.06 7.69 12.94
C ASP A 29 1.47 7.60 12.87
N ARG A 30 2.03 6.54 12.28
CA ARG A 30 3.47 6.48 11.94
C ARG A 30 3.86 7.50 10.88
N TYR A 31 3.05 7.68 9.84
CA TYR A 31 3.33 8.71 8.84
C TYR A 31 3.33 10.12 9.46
N ARG A 32 2.41 10.39 10.40
CA ARG A 32 2.38 11.65 11.14
C ARG A 32 3.62 11.85 12.02
N ALA A 33 4.13 10.79 12.65
CA ALA A 33 5.36 10.80 13.43
C ALA A 33 6.60 11.10 12.57
N LEU A 34 6.59 10.70 11.29
CA LEU A 34 7.58 11.07 10.28
C LEU A 34 7.42 12.50 9.73
N GLY A 35 6.57 13.33 10.33
CA GLY A 35 6.37 14.73 9.94
C GLY A 35 5.38 14.95 8.79
N MET A 36 4.82 13.89 8.20
CA MET A 36 3.86 14.02 7.10
C MET A 36 2.52 14.59 7.56
N ARG A 37 1.85 15.31 6.66
CA ARG A 37 0.56 15.99 6.87
C ARG A 37 -0.43 15.70 5.74
N GLY A 38 -1.72 15.92 6.00
CA GLY A 38 -2.77 15.70 5.00
C GLY A 38 -2.72 14.29 4.40
N ARG A 39 -2.60 14.20 3.07
CA ARG A 39 -2.50 12.93 2.33
C ARG A 39 -1.06 12.56 1.93
N GLN A 40 -0.04 13.27 2.40
CA GLN A 40 1.36 12.98 2.04
C GLN A 40 1.73 11.52 2.35
N GLY A 41 1.35 11.01 3.53
CA GLY A 41 1.60 9.62 3.91
C GLY A 41 0.94 8.60 2.96
N TYR A 42 -0.27 8.90 2.47
CA TYR A 42 -0.95 8.06 1.47
C TYR A 42 -0.16 8.03 0.16
N PHE A 43 0.18 9.20 -0.39
CA PHE A 43 0.86 9.30 -1.68
C PHE A 43 2.30 8.78 -1.64
N TRP A 44 3.06 9.15 -0.61
CA TRP A 44 4.46 8.75 -0.46
C TRP A 44 4.58 7.26 -0.17
N SER A 45 3.85 6.72 0.81
CA SER A 45 3.86 5.29 1.11
C SER A 45 3.42 4.44 -0.08
N ARG A 46 2.39 4.88 -0.83
CA ARG A 46 1.88 4.15 -2.00
C ARG A 46 2.86 4.13 -3.17
N SER A 47 3.65 5.18 -3.35
CA SER A 47 4.61 5.28 -4.45
C SER A 47 6.01 4.78 -4.12
N ALA A 48 6.38 4.67 -2.83
CA ALA A 48 7.69 4.19 -2.40
C ALA A 48 8.12 2.82 -2.99
N PRO A 49 7.23 1.84 -3.23
CA PRO A 49 7.59 0.59 -3.90
C PRO A 49 8.08 0.77 -5.35
N MET A 50 7.75 1.88 -6.02
CA MET A 50 8.21 2.19 -7.38
C MET A 50 9.71 2.55 -7.44
N GLY A 51 10.38 2.69 -6.30
CA GLY A 51 11.77 3.12 -6.22
C GLY A 51 11.92 4.64 -6.16
N ALA A 52 13.10 5.14 -6.56
CA ALA A 52 13.45 6.56 -6.52
C ALA A 52 12.90 7.33 -7.74
N VAL A 53 11.59 7.24 -7.99
CA VAL A 53 10.93 7.95 -9.09
C VAL A 53 10.62 9.40 -8.70
N SER A 54 10.55 10.29 -9.69
CA SER A 54 10.19 11.69 -9.43
C SER A 54 8.70 11.83 -9.07
N PRO A 55 8.31 12.90 -8.34
CA PRO A 55 6.90 13.19 -8.06
C PRO A 55 6.03 13.28 -9.32
N GLY A 56 6.59 13.72 -10.45
CA GLY A 56 5.89 13.79 -11.73
C GLY A 56 5.59 12.40 -12.31
N VAL A 57 6.55 11.47 -12.24
CA VAL A 57 6.32 10.06 -12.64
C VAL A 57 5.25 9.43 -11.75
N THR A 58 5.28 9.69 -10.44
CA THR A 58 4.22 9.22 -9.54
C THR A 58 2.86 9.82 -9.90
N ALA A 59 2.78 11.11 -10.18
CA ALA A 59 1.51 11.75 -10.55
C ALA A 59 0.93 11.19 -11.86
N ALA A 60 1.77 10.99 -12.89
CA ALA A 60 1.37 10.37 -14.17
C ALA A 60 0.88 8.92 -13.98
N THR A 61 1.57 8.18 -13.12
CA THR A 61 1.20 6.83 -12.68
C THR A 61 -0.14 6.84 -11.93
N PHE A 62 -0.37 7.88 -11.14
CA PHE A 62 -1.55 8.07 -10.30
C PHE A 62 -2.69 8.80 -11.05
N ALA A 63 -2.87 8.55 -12.35
CA ALA A 63 -3.74 9.27 -13.29
C ALA A 63 -5.23 9.42 -12.90
N VAL A 64 -5.69 8.76 -11.83
CA VAL A 64 -7.04 8.94 -11.26
C VAL A 64 -7.15 10.18 -10.34
N PHE A 65 -6.03 10.81 -9.99
CA PHE A 65 -5.97 12.01 -9.16
C PHE A 65 -5.65 13.24 -10.00
N GLU A 66 -6.02 14.42 -9.48
CA GLU A 66 -5.55 15.69 -10.05
C GLU A 66 -4.00 15.73 -9.98
N PRO A 67 -3.30 15.88 -11.13
CA PRO A 67 -1.86 15.72 -11.20
C PRO A 67 -1.05 16.67 -10.31
N GLY A 68 -1.45 17.94 -10.21
CA GLY A 68 -0.78 18.95 -9.38
C GLY A 68 -0.78 18.55 -7.91
N ASN A 69 -1.96 18.23 -7.37
CA ASN A 69 -2.11 17.74 -6.01
C ASN A 69 -1.36 16.43 -5.80
N ALA A 70 -1.43 15.45 -6.70
CA ALA A 70 -0.69 14.19 -6.53
C ALA A 70 0.82 14.44 -6.43
N ARG A 71 1.36 15.25 -7.35
CA ARG A 71 2.77 15.65 -7.36
C ARG A 71 3.17 16.34 -6.05
N ASP A 72 2.40 17.31 -5.60
CA ASP A 72 2.73 18.12 -4.42
C ASP A 72 2.67 17.29 -3.12
N GLN A 73 1.73 16.35 -3.02
CA GLN A 73 1.63 15.43 -1.87
C GLN A 73 2.81 14.44 -1.81
N VAL A 74 3.25 13.92 -2.96
CA VAL A 74 4.44 13.05 -3.04
C VAL A 74 5.68 13.85 -2.67
N ALA A 75 5.86 15.03 -3.25
CA ALA A 75 7.01 15.90 -2.96
C ALA A 75 7.09 16.26 -1.47
N GLY A 76 5.94 16.59 -0.84
CA GLY A 76 5.87 16.85 0.59
C GLY A 76 6.25 15.64 1.46
N GLY A 77 5.83 14.43 1.08
CA GLY A 77 6.20 13.20 1.79
C GLY A 77 7.68 12.86 1.66
N MET A 78 8.25 13.02 0.45
CA MET A 78 9.68 12.84 0.19
C MET A 78 10.55 13.84 0.97
N ALA A 79 10.08 15.07 1.14
CA ALA A 79 10.77 16.08 1.93
C ALA A 79 10.72 15.79 3.44
N ALA A 80 9.69 15.08 3.90
CA ALA A 80 9.49 14.76 5.31
C ALA A 80 10.34 13.57 5.78
N CYS A 81 10.51 12.54 4.95
CA CYS A 81 11.26 11.34 5.33
C CYS A 81 11.83 10.57 4.13
N SER A 82 12.81 9.70 4.41
CA SER A 82 13.39 8.82 3.42
C SER A 82 12.39 7.77 2.91
N ARG A 83 12.72 7.14 1.78
CA ARG A 83 11.93 6.03 1.23
C ARG A 83 11.95 4.83 2.17
N GLU A 84 13.10 4.57 2.78
CA GLU A 84 13.33 3.50 3.72
C GLU A 84 12.47 3.69 4.98
N ASP A 85 12.39 4.92 5.48
CA ASP A 85 11.56 5.26 6.64
C ASP A 85 10.07 5.08 6.38
N VAL A 86 9.57 5.56 5.23
CA VAL A 86 8.14 5.40 4.92
C VAL A 86 7.76 3.94 4.68
N LEU A 87 8.64 3.14 4.07
CA LEU A 87 8.41 1.69 3.88
C LEU A 87 8.44 0.95 5.21
N ARG A 88 9.38 1.26 6.09
CA ARG A 88 9.41 0.72 7.45
C ARG A 88 8.13 1.05 8.20
N ALA A 89 7.73 2.33 8.22
CA ALA A 89 6.49 2.77 8.86
C ALA A 89 5.24 2.07 8.28
N ARG A 90 5.21 1.85 6.96
CA ARG A 90 4.15 1.11 6.27
C ARG A 90 4.06 -0.33 6.79
N PHE A 91 5.17 -1.06 6.80
CA PHE A 91 5.20 -2.47 7.20
C PHE A 91 4.92 -2.67 8.68
N GLU A 92 5.50 -1.83 9.55
CA GLU A 92 5.23 -1.88 10.98
C GLU A 92 3.78 -1.54 11.31
N GLY A 93 3.23 -0.51 10.66
CA GLY A 93 1.85 -0.09 10.88
C GLY A 93 0.84 -1.15 10.46
N ILE A 94 1.05 -1.80 9.30
CA ILE A 94 0.14 -2.86 8.87
C ILE A 94 0.30 -4.13 9.70
N ALA A 95 1.53 -4.48 10.11
CA ALA A 95 1.76 -5.63 10.98
C ALA A 95 1.13 -5.45 12.37
N GLU A 96 1.13 -4.22 12.91
CA GLU A 96 0.39 -3.91 14.14
C GLU A 96 -1.12 -4.04 13.94
N ALA A 97 -1.66 -3.41 12.89
CA ALA A 97 -3.10 -3.49 12.60
C ALA A 97 -3.59 -4.93 12.45
N PHE A 98 -2.84 -5.79 11.75
CA PHE A 98 -3.21 -7.19 11.61
C PHE A 98 -3.06 -8.01 12.88
N ARG A 99 -2.07 -7.74 13.73
CA ARG A 99 -1.96 -8.42 15.03
C ARG A 99 -3.20 -8.13 15.90
N GLU A 100 -3.71 -6.90 15.86
CA GLU A 100 -4.94 -6.53 16.57
C GLU A 100 -6.17 -7.19 15.97
N VAL A 101 -6.37 -7.08 14.64
CA VAL A 101 -7.56 -7.62 13.96
C VAL A 101 -7.64 -9.13 14.04
N LEU A 102 -6.52 -9.82 13.88
CA LEU A 102 -6.47 -11.28 13.91
C LEU A 102 -6.60 -11.83 15.33
N ALA A 103 -6.24 -11.06 16.36
CA ALA A 103 -6.45 -11.43 17.77
C ALA A 103 -6.03 -12.87 18.13
N GLY A 104 -4.95 -13.38 17.52
CA GLY A 104 -4.44 -14.75 17.75
C GLY A 104 -4.98 -15.84 16.82
N ILE A 105 -5.74 -15.49 15.78
CA ILE A 105 -6.10 -16.43 14.70
C ILE A 105 -4.81 -16.92 14.03
N ASP A 106 -4.67 -18.24 13.92
CA ASP A 106 -3.60 -18.85 13.14
C ASP A 106 -3.88 -18.66 11.65
N VAL A 107 -2.98 -17.95 10.98
CA VAL A 107 -3.03 -17.67 9.54
C VAL A 107 -1.98 -18.46 8.76
N GLY A 108 -1.29 -19.41 9.39
CA GLY A 108 -0.21 -20.20 8.78
C GLY A 108 -0.64 -20.86 7.47
N GLU A 109 -1.75 -21.59 7.49
CA GLU A 109 -2.28 -22.26 6.28
C GLU A 109 -2.57 -21.25 5.14
N ALA A 110 -3.22 -20.13 5.45
CA ALA A 110 -3.52 -19.10 4.46
C ALA A 110 -2.23 -18.48 3.89
N VAL A 111 -1.22 -18.24 4.73
CA VAL A 111 0.08 -17.73 4.31
C VAL A 111 0.81 -18.73 3.42
N ASP A 112 0.81 -20.02 3.79
CA ASP A 112 1.47 -21.08 3.02
C ASP A 112 0.83 -21.27 1.64
N LEU A 113 -0.49 -21.12 1.54
CA LEU A 113 -1.21 -21.18 0.27
C LEU A 113 -1.01 -19.92 -0.60
N LEU A 114 -1.02 -18.73 0.00
CA LEU A 114 -1.00 -17.47 -0.75
C LEU A 114 0.41 -17.00 -1.14
N ARG A 115 1.43 -17.30 -0.33
CA ARG A 115 2.81 -16.83 -0.55
C ARG A 115 3.38 -17.28 -1.90
N PRO A 116 3.33 -18.57 -2.30
CA PRO A 116 3.89 -19.00 -3.58
C PRO A 116 3.16 -18.35 -4.77
N VAL A 117 1.85 -18.13 -4.64
CA VAL A 117 1.04 -17.46 -5.67
C VAL A 117 1.45 -15.99 -5.81
N ALA A 118 1.66 -15.29 -4.70
CA ALA A 118 2.11 -13.90 -4.69
C ALA A 118 3.54 -13.76 -5.26
N GLU A 119 4.44 -14.69 -4.94
CA GLU A 119 5.83 -14.69 -5.41
C GLU A 119 5.97 -15.10 -6.88
N ALA A 120 5.12 -16.00 -7.39
CA ALA A 120 5.10 -16.41 -8.79
C ALA A 120 4.31 -15.44 -9.70
N GLY A 121 3.52 -14.54 -9.11
CA GLY A 121 2.68 -13.60 -9.84
C GLY A 121 3.49 -12.67 -10.73
N ALA A 122 3.12 -12.58 -12.01
CA ALA A 122 3.74 -11.63 -12.92
C ALA A 122 3.42 -10.19 -12.50
N VAL A 123 4.46 -9.36 -12.32
CA VAL A 123 4.29 -7.93 -12.11
C VAL A 123 3.84 -7.31 -13.43
N HIS A 124 2.53 -7.20 -13.63
CA HIS A 124 1.95 -6.69 -14.88
C HIS A 124 2.16 -5.18 -15.11
N GLY A 125 2.98 -4.52 -14.28
CA GLY A 125 3.28 -3.09 -14.42
C GLY A 125 2.05 -2.21 -14.30
N ARG A 126 1.01 -2.65 -13.57
CA ARG A 126 -0.16 -1.84 -13.23
C ARG A 126 0.12 -1.15 -11.90
N PRO A 127 0.56 0.11 -11.90
CA PRO A 127 1.05 0.73 -10.67
C PRO A 127 -0.06 1.12 -9.67
N GLN A 128 -1.32 0.83 -10.01
CA GLN A 128 -2.50 1.22 -9.25
C GLN A 128 -3.29 0.04 -8.69
N TYR A 129 -2.84 -1.21 -8.93
CA TYR A 129 -3.51 -2.43 -8.48
C TYR A 129 -2.51 -3.48 -8.02
#